data_AF-A0A535Q1D0-F1
#
_entry.id   AF-A0A535Q1D0-F1
#
_cell.length_a   1.000
_cell.length_b   1.000
_cell.length_c   1.000
_cell.angle_alpha   90.00
_cell.angle_beta   90.00
_cell.angle_gamma   90.00
#
_symmetry.space_group_name_H-M   'P 1'
#
loop_
_entity.id
_entity.type
_entity.pdbx_description
1 polymer ?
#
loop_
_entity_poly.entity_id
_entity_poly.type
_entity_poly.pdbx_seq_one_letter_code
_entity_poly.pdbx_strand_id
1 'polypeptide(L)'
;MIGIVIGGAAVLLIIFANSGTNHPLVTHPSEPGNITAQVDASLIGPIAQQSLKQSGIPGKISNIQVTFAEGSEMTITGQYQYTVLNIPVTQQFTIVLQPGVDACKLQLHIIKANYGGIPVTGFATIFENTINQKLHDAIPSTIANGTYAICMVGVHTQPNSITINFTATPRSA
;
A
#
# COMPACT_ATOMS: atom_id res chain seq x y z
N MET A 1 -33.46 -29.10 3.14
CA MET A 1 -32.45 -28.22 2.50
C MET A 1 -32.35 -26.84 3.17
N ILE A 2 -32.59 -26.72 4.49
CA ILE A 2 -32.53 -25.43 5.20
C ILE A 2 -31.15 -25.19 5.85
N GLY A 3 -30.40 -26.26 6.16
CA GLY A 3 -29.08 -26.15 6.80
C GLY A 3 -27.94 -25.62 5.91
N ILE A 4 -28.01 -25.79 4.58
CA ILE A 4 -26.94 -25.36 3.66
C ILE A 4 -26.97 -23.85 3.42
N VAL A 5 -28.16 -23.25 3.40
CA VAL A 5 -28.31 -21.80 3.17
C VAL A 5 -27.83 -20.99 4.40
N ILE A 6 -28.05 -21.52 5.60
CA ILE A 6 -27.63 -20.89 6.86
C ILE A 6 -26.11 -20.98 7.04
N GLY A 7 -25.50 -22.11 6.65
CA GLY A 7 -24.04 -22.28 6.68
C GLY A 7 -23.31 -21.30 5.75
N GLY A 8 -23.82 -21.11 4.52
CA GLY A 8 -23.25 -20.16 3.57
C GLY A 8 -23.35 -18.70 4.03
N ALA A 9 -24.49 -18.31 4.61
CA ALA A 9 -24.68 -16.97 5.17
C ALA A 9 -23.76 -16.72 6.39
N ALA A 10 -23.57 -17.73 7.25
CA ALA A 10 -22.69 -17.62 8.41
C ALA A 10 -21.21 -17.48 8.02
N VAL A 11 -20.75 -18.22 6.99
CA VAL A 11 -19.37 -18.10 6.47
C VAL A 11 -19.16 -16.74 5.81
N LEU A 12 -20.12 -16.25 5.01
CA LEU A 12 -20.07 -14.89 4.45
C LEU A 12 -20.03 -13.83 5.56
N LEU A 13 -20.83 -13.97 6.62
CA LEU A 13 -20.82 -13.06 7.75
C LEU A 13 -19.50 -13.08 8.53
N ILE A 14 -18.83 -14.24 8.66
CA ILE A 14 -17.50 -14.32 9.30
C ILE A 14 -16.44 -13.64 8.41
N ILE A 15 -16.53 -13.77 7.09
CA ILE A 15 -15.65 -13.07 6.14
C ILE A 15 -15.87 -11.54 6.22
N PHE A 16 -17.12 -11.08 6.39
CA PHE A 16 -17.44 -9.66 6.60
C PHE A 16 -17.12 -9.17 8.03
N ALA A 17 -17.15 -10.05 9.03
CA ALA A 17 -16.91 -9.73 10.44
C ALA A 17 -15.41 -9.64 10.78
N ASN A 18 -14.54 -10.22 9.96
CA ASN A 18 -13.13 -9.83 9.95
C ASN A 18 -13.01 -8.44 9.35
N SER A 19 -13.21 -7.44 10.21
CA SER A 19 -12.96 -6.03 9.99
C SER A 19 -11.76 -5.84 9.06
N GLY A 20 -11.95 -5.26 7.87
CA GLY A 20 -10.87 -4.95 6.93
C GLY A 20 -9.97 -3.81 7.38
N THR A 21 -9.72 -3.74 8.69
CA THR A 21 -8.78 -2.85 9.37
C THR A 21 -7.78 -3.75 10.07
N ASN A 22 -6.54 -3.78 9.57
CA ASN A 22 -5.41 -4.39 10.24
C ASN A 22 -4.89 -3.44 11.30
N HIS A 23 -4.24 -3.99 12.33
CA HIS A 23 -3.53 -3.17 13.30
C HIS A 23 -2.32 -2.53 12.62
N PRO A 24 -2.04 -1.24 12.88
CA PRO A 24 -0.77 -0.64 12.49
C PRO A 24 0.39 -1.49 13.00
N LEU A 25 1.41 -1.68 12.16
CA LEU A 25 2.64 -2.29 12.61
C LEU A 25 3.34 -1.33 13.56
N VAL A 26 3.99 -1.86 14.59
CA VAL A 26 4.89 -1.06 15.42
C VAL A 26 6.07 -0.64 14.55
N THR A 27 6.07 0.60 14.08
CA THR A 27 7.20 1.16 13.34
C THR A 27 8.24 1.65 14.33
N HIS A 28 9.49 1.24 14.13
CA HIS A 28 10.61 1.85 14.84
C HIS A 28 10.70 3.34 14.44
N PRO A 29 11.13 4.22 15.36
CA PRO A 29 11.39 5.62 15.02
C PRO A 29 12.33 5.69 13.81
N SER A 30 12.03 6.57 12.86
CA SER A 30 12.86 6.78 11.67
C SER A 30 14.29 7.08 12.12
N GLU A 31 15.23 6.16 11.85
CA GLU A 31 16.61 6.33 12.28
C GLU A 31 17.26 7.45 11.44
N PRO A 32 18.13 8.29 12.05
CA PRO A 32 18.88 9.29 11.33
C PRO A 32 19.88 8.59 10.38
N GLY A 33 19.71 8.84 9.08
CA GLY A 33 20.63 8.42 8.03
C GLY A 33 21.66 9.50 7.69
N ASN A 34 22.62 9.17 6.82
CA ASN A 34 23.55 10.14 6.22
C ASN A 34 23.10 10.62 4.83
N ILE A 35 22.00 10.07 4.29
CA ILE A 35 21.33 10.48 3.06
C ILE A 35 19.82 10.54 3.32
N THR A 36 19.16 11.58 2.81
CA THR A 36 17.70 11.70 2.85
C THR A 36 17.16 11.91 1.44
N ALA A 37 16.11 11.18 1.08
CA ALA A 37 15.35 11.38 -0.14
C ALA A 37 13.89 11.69 0.18
N GLN A 38 13.24 12.47 -0.69
CA GLN A 38 11.81 12.71 -0.63
C GLN A 38 11.15 12.07 -1.85
N VAL A 39 10.05 11.36 -1.59
CA VAL A 39 9.25 10.68 -2.59
C VAL A 39 7.82 11.18 -2.48
N ASP A 40 7.30 11.76 -3.55
CA ASP A 40 5.95 12.31 -3.56
C ASP A 40 4.95 11.44 -4.35
N ALA A 41 3.72 11.93 -4.46
CA ALA A 41 2.63 11.25 -5.16
C ALA A 41 2.92 10.98 -6.65
N SER A 42 3.85 11.71 -7.28
CA SER A 42 4.19 11.52 -8.70
C SER A 42 4.93 10.20 -8.96
N LEU A 43 5.70 9.71 -7.99
CA LEU A 43 6.33 8.38 -8.06
C LEU A 43 5.37 7.29 -7.60
N ILE A 44 4.71 7.50 -6.45
CA ILE A 44 3.88 6.47 -5.81
C ILE A 44 2.56 6.24 -6.57
N GLY A 45 1.95 7.28 -7.14
CA GLY A 45 0.66 7.22 -7.82
C GLY A 45 0.63 6.23 -9.00
N PRO A 46 1.56 6.31 -9.96
CA PRO A 46 1.63 5.34 -11.07
C PRO A 46 1.89 3.91 -10.59
N ILE A 47 2.75 3.72 -9.58
CA ILE A 47 3.04 2.41 -8.99
C ILE A 47 1.78 1.83 -8.33
N ALA A 48 1.06 2.64 -7.55
CA ALA A 48 -0.20 2.26 -6.94
C ALA A 48 -1.26 1.91 -8.00
N GLN A 49 -1.39 2.72 -9.05
CA GLN A 49 -2.33 2.45 -10.14
C GLN A 49 -2.05 1.11 -10.83
N GLN A 50 -0.78 0.83 -11.13
CA GLN A 50 -0.41 -0.44 -11.76
C GLN A 50 -0.66 -1.61 -10.80
N SER A 51 -0.36 -1.45 -9.52
CA SER A 51 -0.59 -2.46 -8.49
C SER A 51 -2.07 -2.76 -8.30
N LEU A 52 -2.94 -1.74 -8.29
CA LEU A 52 -4.38 -1.92 -8.19
C LEU A 52 -4.95 -2.65 -9.42
N LYS A 53 -4.49 -2.31 -10.63
CA LYS A 53 -4.89 -3.04 -11.86
C LYS A 53 -4.49 -4.51 -11.81
N GLN A 54 -3.32 -4.82 -11.25
CA GLN A 54 -2.79 -6.18 -11.14
C GLN A 54 -3.38 -6.96 -9.96
N SER A 55 -3.96 -6.28 -8.97
CA SER A 55 -4.58 -6.92 -7.80
C SER A 55 -5.89 -7.65 -8.10
N GLY A 56 -6.45 -7.50 -9.30
CA GLY A 56 -7.64 -8.24 -9.74
C GLY A 56 -8.97 -7.65 -9.25
N ILE A 57 -8.99 -6.39 -8.79
CA ILE A 57 -10.22 -5.70 -8.43
C ILE A 57 -11.13 -5.64 -9.67
N PRO A 58 -12.37 -6.17 -9.60
CA PRO A 58 -13.28 -6.14 -10.73
C PRO A 58 -13.72 -4.70 -11.04
N GLY A 59 -13.78 -4.38 -12.33
CA GLY A 59 -14.19 -3.06 -12.82
C GLY A 59 -13.03 -2.19 -13.28
N LYS A 60 -13.32 -0.90 -13.48
CA LYS A 60 -12.39 0.11 -13.97
C LYS A 60 -12.01 1.07 -12.84
N ILE A 61 -10.71 1.17 -12.57
CA ILE A 61 -10.17 2.12 -11.59
C ILE A 61 -9.78 3.43 -12.27
N SER A 62 -10.13 4.56 -11.67
CA SER A 62 -9.81 5.92 -12.14
C SER A 62 -9.64 6.91 -10.99
N ASN A 63 -9.17 8.12 -11.32
CA ASN A 63 -9.04 9.25 -10.39
C ASN A 63 -8.24 8.93 -9.12
N ILE A 64 -7.16 8.17 -9.27
CA ILE A 64 -6.30 7.79 -8.14
C ILE A 64 -5.60 9.03 -7.60
N GLN A 65 -5.69 9.21 -6.30
CA GLN A 65 -5.02 10.27 -5.56
C GLN A 65 -4.26 9.63 -4.41
N VAL A 66 -3.03 10.11 -4.20
CA VAL A 66 -2.19 9.70 -3.08
C VAL A 66 -2.00 10.91 -2.19
N THR A 67 -2.36 10.77 -0.93
CA THR A 67 -2.16 11.79 0.10
C THR A 67 -1.32 11.22 1.23
N PHE A 68 -0.61 12.11 1.91
CA PHE A 68 0.30 11.76 3.00
C PHE A 68 -0.15 12.51 4.25
N ALA A 69 -0.40 11.77 5.33
CA ALA A 69 -0.62 12.36 6.64
C ALA A 69 0.74 12.63 7.31
N GLU A 70 0.79 13.58 8.24
CA GLU A 70 1.99 13.75 9.05
C GLU A 70 2.16 12.56 10.00
N GLY A 71 3.37 11.99 10.06
CA GLY A 71 3.70 10.86 10.92
C GLY A 71 4.04 9.60 10.13
N SER A 72 3.09 8.68 9.99
CA SER A 72 3.35 7.33 9.45
C SER A 72 2.29 6.78 8.51
N GLU A 73 1.35 7.59 8.03
CA GLU A 73 0.25 7.10 7.19
C GLU A 73 0.20 7.81 5.84
N MET A 74 -0.12 7.03 4.81
CA MET A 74 -0.49 7.53 3.50
C MET A 74 -1.83 6.93 3.09
N THR A 75 -2.61 7.69 2.33
CA THR A 75 -3.93 7.26 1.85
C THR A 75 -3.96 7.27 0.34
N ILE A 76 -4.49 6.20 -0.24
CA ILE A 76 -4.79 6.09 -1.66
C ILE A 76 -6.29 6.10 -1.82
N THR A 77 -6.81 7.09 -2.52
CA THR A 77 -8.23 7.18 -2.87
C THR A 77 -8.40 7.08 -4.37
N GLY A 78 -9.62 6.78 -4.80
CA GLY A 78 -9.98 6.82 -6.20
C GLY A 78 -11.40 6.34 -6.42
N GLN A 79 -11.74 6.13 -7.69
CA GLN A 79 -13.04 5.63 -8.09
C GLN A 79 -12.87 4.23 -8.70
N TYR A 80 -13.79 3.33 -8.38
CA TYR A 80 -13.95 2.07 -9.10
C TYR A 80 -15.34 2.01 -9.71
N GLN A 81 -15.38 1.65 -10.98
CA GLN A 81 -16.61 1.53 -11.76
C GLN A 81 -16.83 0.08 -12.14
N TYR A 82 -17.98 -0.47 -11.79
CA TYR A 82 -18.39 -1.84 -12.13
C TYR A 82 -19.80 -1.81 -12.71
N THR A 83 -20.23 -2.91 -13.32
CA THR A 83 -21.53 -2.99 -13.99
C THR A 83 -22.45 -3.93 -13.25
N VAL A 84 -23.66 -3.46 -12.92
CA VAL A 84 -24.74 -4.26 -12.32
C VAL A 84 -25.93 -4.22 -13.27
N LEU A 85 -26.38 -5.37 -13.78
CA LEU A 85 -27.51 -5.45 -14.72
C LEU A 85 -27.35 -4.50 -15.94
N ASN A 86 -26.14 -4.43 -16.49
CA ASN A 86 -25.76 -3.54 -17.59
C ASN A 86 -25.79 -2.02 -17.27
N ILE A 87 -25.91 -1.63 -15.99
CA ILE A 87 -25.86 -0.25 -15.53
C ILE A 87 -24.49 0.01 -14.87
N PRO A 88 -23.72 1.02 -15.29
CA PRO A 88 -22.46 1.38 -14.66
C PRO A 88 -22.71 2.02 -13.29
N VAL A 89 -22.07 1.47 -12.26
CA VAL A 89 -22.07 2.00 -10.89
C VAL A 89 -20.65 2.42 -10.56
N THR A 90 -20.49 3.67 -10.10
CA THR A 90 -19.21 4.22 -9.68
C THR A 90 -19.22 4.42 -8.17
N GLN A 91 -18.20 3.91 -7.49
CA GLN A 91 -18.03 4.05 -6.05
C GLN A 91 -16.61 4.47 -5.72
N GLN A 92 -16.47 5.22 -4.62
CA GLN A 92 -15.16 5.59 -4.11
C GLN A 92 -14.53 4.43 -3.36
N PHE A 93 -13.21 4.29 -3.49
CA PHE A 93 -12.41 3.43 -2.63
C PHE A 93 -11.40 4.26 -1.82
N THR A 94 -10.94 3.68 -0.72
CA THR A 94 -9.94 4.27 0.17
C THR A 94 -9.07 3.15 0.73
N ILE A 95 -7.76 3.30 0.60
CA ILE A 95 -6.77 2.39 1.16
C ILE A 95 -5.83 3.22 2.02
N VAL A 96 -5.76 2.92 3.31
CA VAL A 96 -4.83 3.53 4.26
C VAL A 96 -3.65 2.57 4.42
N LEU A 97 -2.45 3.10 4.21
CA LEU A 97 -1.20 2.37 4.24
C LEU A 97 -0.25 3.01 5.24
N GLN A 98 0.56 2.17 5.86
CA GLN A 98 1.66 2.57 6.73
C GLN A 98 2.99 2.25 6.04
N PRO A 99 3.79 3.25 5.70
CA PRO A 99 5.17 3.02 5.25
C PRO A 99 6.04 2.53 6.41
N GLY A 100 6.90 1.57 6.10
CA GLY A 100 7.88 1.00 7.01
C GLY A 100 9.15 0.61 6.26
N VAL A 101 10.17 0.25 7.03
CA VAL A 101 11.43 -0.26 6.50
C VAL A 101 11.56 -1.71 6.93
N ASP A 102 11.83 -2.60 5.98
CA ASP A 102 12.16 -3.99 6.23
C ASP A 102 13.32 -4.42 5.33
N ALA A 103 14.34 -5.03 5.91
CA ALA A 103 15.53 -5.52 5.21
C ALA A 103 16.11 -4.52 4.19
N CYS A 104 16.32 -3.26 4.59
CA CYS A 104 16.80 -2.15 3.75
C CYS A 104 15.87 -1.72 2.60
N LYS A 105 14.60 -2.12 2.62
CA LYS A 105 13.61 -1.83 1.57
C LYS A 105 12.40 -1.09 2.14
N LEU A 106 11.78 -0.27 1.30
CA LEU A 106 10.49 0.33 1.60
C LEU A 106 9.42 -0.76 1.56
N GLN A 107 8.64 -0.85 2.62
CA GLN A 107 7.43 -1.65 2.66
C GLN A 107 6.24 -0.78 3.02
N LEU A 108 5.11 -1.05 2.40
CA LEU A 108 3.82 -0.48 2.72
C LEU A 108 2.95 -1.59 3.29
N HIS A 109 2.36 -1.34 4.45
CA HIS A 109 1.40 -2.24 5.07
C HIS A 109 0.00 -1.64 5.01
N ILE A 110 -1.00 -2.41 4.57
CA ILE A 110 -2.38 -1.93 4.54
C ILE A 110 -2.94 -1.94 5.95
N ILE A 111 -3.21 -0.75 6.49
CA ILE A 111 -3.99 -0.59 7.73
C ILE A 111 -5.46 -0.82 7.41
N LYS A 112 -5.96 -0.30 6.28
CA LYS A 112 -7.40 -0.37 5.97
C LYS A 112 -7.64 -0.34 4.46
N ALA A 113 -8.60 -1.13 3.98
CA ALA A 113 -9.03 -1.09 2.58
C ALA A 113 -10.56 -1.15 2.47
N ASN A 114 -11.15 -0.07 1.98
CA ASN A 114 -12.59 0.10 1.84
C ASN A 114 -12.98 0.38 0.38
N TYR A 115 -14.00 -0.31 -0.11
CA TYR A 115 -14.59 -0.12 -1.45
C TYR A 115 -16.09 0.09 -1.28
N GLY A 116 -16.59 1.30 -1.60
CA GLY A 116 -18.01 1.62 -1.42
C GLY A 116 -18.47 1.51 0.04
N GLY A 117 -17.57 1.72 1.00
CA GLY A 117 -17.83 1.56 2.44
C GLY A 117 -17.71 0.12 2.96
N ILE A 118 -17.49 -0.86 2.08
CA ILE A 118 -17.34 -2.27 2.44
C ILE A 118 -15.84 -2.56 2.63
N PRO A 119 -15.42 -3.12 3.76
CA PRO A 119 -14.05 -3.59 3.94
C PRO A 119 -13.77 -4.77 3.00
N VAL A 120 -12.67 -4.72 2.25
CA VAL A 120 -12.32 -5.79 1.29
C VAL A 120 -10.91 -6.31 1.57
N THR A 121 -10.83 -7.56 2.01
CA THR A 121 -9.57 -8.20 2.41
C THR A 121 -8.90 -8.97 1.28
N GLY A 122 -9.68 -9.63 0.41
CA GLY A 122 -9.15 -10.53 -0.62
C GLY A 122 -8.19 -9.88 -1.62
N PHE A 123 -8.53 -8.70 -2.14
CA PHE A 123 -7.66 -7.97 -3.08
C PHE A 123 -6.58 -7.14 -2.36
N ALA A 124 -6.81 -6.78 -1.09
CA ALA A 124 -5.88 -5.97 -0.32
C ALA A 124 -4.52 -6.66 -0.20
N THR A 125 -4.48 -7.96 0.14
CA THR A 125 -3.21 -8.71 0.23
C THR A 125 -2.46 -8.77 -1.11
N ILE A 126 -3.17 -8.96 -2.22
CA ILE A 126 -2.54 -9.00 -3.56
C ILE A 126 -2.00 -7.62 -3.92
N PHE A 127 -2.78 -6.57 -3.64
CA PHE A 127 -2.35 -5.19 -3.83
C PHE A 127 -1.10 -4.87 -3.00
N GLU A 128 -1.07 -5.22 -1.70
CA GLU A 128 0.07 -5.01 -0.79
C GLU A 128 1.34 -5.68 -1.32
N ASN A 129 1.26 -6.94 -1.72
CA ASN A 129 2.40 -7.67 -2.29
C ASN A 129 2.88 -7.02 -3.59
N THR A 130 1.96 -6.64 -4.47
CA THR A 130 2.29 -6.07 -5.77
C THR A 130 2.93 -4.69 -5.65
N ILE A 131 2.39 -3.83 -4.78
CA ILE A 131 2.92 -2.49 -4.58
C ILE A 131 4.31 -2.55 -3.94
N ASN A 132 4.53 -3.44 -2.96
CA ASN A 132 5.83 -3.62 -2.33
C ASN A 132 6.88 -4.18 -3.30
N GLN A 133 6.50 -5.13 -4.15
CA GLN A 133 7.40 -5.62 -5.20
C GLN A 133 7.80 -4.49 -6.15
N LYS A 134 6.85 -3.69 -6.63
CA LYS A 134 7.15 -2.59 -7.56
C LYS A 134 7.96 -1.46 -6.92
N LEU A 135 7.71 -1.15 -5.65
CA LEU A 135 8.51 -0.18 -4.91
C LEU A 135 9.94 -0.67 -4.72
N HIS A 136 10.12 -1.96 -4.49
CA HIS A 136 11.46 -2.55 -4.44
C HIS A 136 12.21 -2.39 -5.78
N ASP A 137 11.52 -2.59 -6.90
CA ASP A 137 12.12 -2.42 -8.23
C ASP A 137 12.39 -0.94 -8.56
N ALA A 138 11.53 -0.03 -8.10
CA ALA A 138 11.63 1.41 -8.38
C ALA A 138 12.61 2.15 -7.47
N ILE A 139 12.74 1.74 -6.21
CA ILE A 139 13.60 2.38 -5.21
C ILE A 139 14.76 1.41 -4.92
N PRO A 140 15.91 1.59 -5.59
CA PRO A 140 17.03 0.70 -5.41
C PRO A 140 17.58 0.81 -3.99
N SER A 141 17.73 -0.33 -3.32
CA SER A 141 18.41 -0.41 -2.02
C SER A 141 19.92 -0.39 -2.15
N THR A 142 20.51 -0.30 -3.35
CA THR A 142 21.96 -0.17 -3.55
C THR A 142 22.26 0.60 -4.83
N ILE A 143 23.35 1.38 -4.87
CA ILE A 143 23.85 1.92 -6.13
C ILE A 143 24.48 0.76 -6.91
N ALA A 144 23.88 0.42 -8.06
CA ALA A 144 24.29 -0.71 -8.89
C ALA A 144 25.77 -0.64 -9.34
N ASN A 145 26.32 0.56 -9.48
CA ASN A 145 27.71 0.81 -9.93
C ASN A 145 28.56 1.57 -8.89
N GLY A 146 28.16 1.56 -7.61
CA GLY A 146 28.80 2.36 -6.56
C GLY A 146 29.70 1.57 -5.62
N THR A 147 30.75 2.23 -5.11
CA THR A 147 31.61 1.73 -4.02
C THR A 147 30.91 1.75 -2.65
N TYR A 148 29.67 2.23 -2.57
CA TYR A 148 28.89 2.31 -1.35
C TYR A 148 27.64 1.42 -1.44
N ALA A 149 27.39 0.68 -0.38
CA ALA A 149 26.09 0.06 -0.11
C ALA A 149 25.21 1.11 0.57
N ILE A 150 24.02 1.32 0.01
CA ILE A 150 22.99 2.13 0.65
C ILE A 150 22.08 1.15 1.42
N CYS A 151 21.53 1.57 2.55
CA CYS A 151 20.47 0.82 3.22
C CYS A 151 19.43 1.83 3.68
N MET A 152 18.16 1.55 3.41
CA MET A 152 17.07 2.32 4.00
C MET A 152 17.01 2.01 5.49
N VAL A 153 16.99 3.04 6.33
CA VAL A 153 16.99 2.91 7.80
C VAL A 153 15.81 3.61 8.46
N GLY A 154 15.15 4.52 7.74
CA GLY A 154 14.00 5.23 8.28
C GLY A 154 13.05 5.67 7.18
N VAL A 155 11.77 5.69 7.52
CA VAL A 155 10.72 6.25 6.67
C VAL A 155 9.72 6.98 7.55
N HIS A 156 9.31 8.17 7.14
CA HIS A 156 8.22 8.90 7.78
C HIS A 156 7.46 9.72 6.75
N THR A 157 6.17 9.90 6.99
CA THR A 157 5.30 10.68 6.10
C THR A 157 5.29 12.14 6.53
N GLN A 158 5.37 13.03 5.55
CA GLN A 158 5.25 14.48 5.70
C GLN A 158 4.11 14.97 4.80
N PRO A 159 3.59 16.19 5.03
CA PRO A 159 2.64 16.77 4.10
C PRO A 159 3.21 16.76 2.67
N ASN A 160 2.51 16.07 1.76
CA ASN A 160 2.83 15.91 0.33
C ASN A 160 3.95 14.92 -0.05
N SER A 161 4.64 14.29 0.91
CA SER A 161 5.71 13.35 0.57
C SER A 161 5.97 12.28 1.65
N ILE A 162 6.73 11.27 1.27
CA ILE A 162 7.40 10.35 2.18
C ILE A 162 8.87 10.77 2.21
N THR A 163 9.41 10.95 3.41
CA THR A 163 10.85 11.11 3.60
C THR A 163 11.46 9.75 3.91
N ILE A 164 12.54 9.44 3.21
CA ILE A 164 13.27 8.19 3.34
C ILE A 164 14.70 8.51 3.76
N ASN A 165 15.13 7.95 4.88
CA ASN A 165 16.49 8.04 5.38
C ASN A 165 17.28 6.80 5.00
N PHE A 166 18.50 7.02 4.54
CA PHE A 166 19.43 5.97 4.19
C PHE A 166 20.78 6.14 4.89
N THR A 167 21.45 5.02 5.12
CA THR A 167 22.87 4.96 5.46
C THR A 167 23.67 4.47 4.26
N ALA A 168 24.68 5.23 3.85
CA ALA A 168 25.71 4.79 2.93
C ALA A 168 26.92 4.27 3.71
N THR A 169 27.35 3.05 3.39
CA THR A 169 28.55 2.41 3.93
C THR A 169 29.46 1.99 2.78
N PRO A 170 30.79 2.14 2.89
CA PRO A 170 31.70 1.60 1.89
C PRO A 170 31.48 0.10 1.74
N ARG A 171 31.36 -0.40 0.51
CA ARG A 171 31.48 -1.83 0.23
C ARG A 171 32.92 -2.23 0.49
N SER A 172 33.13 -3.21 1.36
CA SER A 172 34.39 -3.94 1.42
C SER A 172 34.72 -4.40 0.00
N ALA A 173 35.94 -4.10 -0.47
CA ALA A 173 36.46 -4.60 -1.74
C ALA A 173 36.56 -6.13 -1.72
#